data_AF-A0AAV3Y0N4-F1
#
_entry.id   AF-A0AAV3Y0N4-F1
#
_cell.length_a   1.000
_cell.length_b   1.000
_cell.length_c   1.000
_cell.angle_alpha   90.00
_cell.angle_beta   90.00
_cell.angle_gamma   90.00
#
_symmetry.space_group_name_H-M   'P 1'
#
loop_
_entity.id
_entity.type
_entity.pdbx_description
1 polymer ?
#
loop_
_entity_poly.entity_id
_entity_poly.type
_entity_poly.pdbx_seq_one_letter_code
_entity_poly.pdbx_strand_id
1 'polypeptide(L)'
;MAQPNRNMPSNDNVTKFQSVLEDWTTKFNSSVNFDPIPSLDKLAELLEHETEEFYKMDPDPLDDRSPGRQIASSGLGQMMKIVFKNDDFMNAIVGSYLLDGQYRDGGPLFTASCRVLLDLLPGLETSVPFRETEGVVERLYHWAENAEEPLKSYATGLLSGAMELNDVAVKFREESMHLVPVMLQRLHSLVKEGKTEMQAHGTEAETGQGDRAGKSPRHFASIAVDGSKSPGTSNKSSQIMSEHGDSRASLKRSLSPVFSNQFKRSRNSSEGLSFFDAEHSNSSWAELQPLVIGSYSLHPLTNSMKQRLILQYLTPLGDYHELLSPILEHNAMDLIFHYIDLSANKDVRLAFDSLRFLSVILCHKKFAAEFITRGGIQRLLKIHRPSIAATGVSLCFYYITYFEDATERMCMLPEHVLSEVVSYNLWLMECSHDSSRCHACLFFSQSFPYKIILHLFDEKDGLRCLINAISTLSILTQDGQGNASDDELHQMRQAARLVTEAVRKYFEVHTILKADELRCLHLHDGRSSLKESKSVKGCKYSLEENMDVLLEFLPPKSNWAPEIALHKLGGVLIMCSLVALSPEWDAYQGKGDTVMAALDVLAMCAVSHRTQLMLANTLELHDNVRSPVMR
;
A
#
# COMPACT_ATOMS: atom_id res chain seq x y z
N MET A 1 14.83 39.71 -2.95
CA MET A 1 14.59 39.69 -4.41
C MET A 1 14.61 38.25 -4.86
N ALA A 2 13.42 37.65 -4.92
CA ALA A 2 13.24 36.27 -5.37
C ALA A 2 13.38 36.21 -6.89
N GLN A 3 14.19 35.28 -7.39
CA GLN A 3 14.18 34.94 -8.82
C GLN A 3 12.86 34.22 -9.13
N PRO A 4 12.17 34.58 -10.22
CA PRO A 4 10.93 33.94 -10.61
C PRO A 4 11.18 32.53 -11.12
N ASN A 5 10.21 31.66 -10.84
CA ASN A 5 10.06 30.29 -11.33
C ASN A 5 10.76 30.05 -12.67
N ARG A 6 11.72 29.11 -12.67
CA ARG A 6 12.13 28.42 -13.89
C ARG A 6 10.91 27.70 -14.45
N ASN A 7 10.51 28.11 -15.66
CA ASN A 7 9.54 27.48 -16.56
C ASN A 7 9.21 26.02 -16.21
N MET A 8 8.00 25.79 -15.69
CA MET A 8 7.37 24.48 -15.84
C MET A 8 7.22 24.22 -17.35
N PRO A 9 7.59 23.04 -17.86
CA PRO A 9 7.29 22.70 -19.24
C PRO A 9 5.76 22.75 -19.38
N SER A 10 5.25 23.62 -20.27
CA SER A 10 3.86 23.53 -20.71
C SER A 10 3.65 22.12 -21.24
N ASN A 11 2.83 21.31 -20.55
CA ASN A 11 2.58 19.96 -20.98
C ASN A 11 1.82 20.03 -22.32
N ASP A 12 2.54 19.79 -23.42
CA ASP A 12 2.05 19.86 -24.80
C ASP A 12 0.77 18.99 -24.98
N ASN A 13 0.67 17.89 -24.24
CA ASN A 13 -0.51 17.03 -24.25
C ASN A 13 -1.75 17.71 -23.63
N VAL A 14 -1.60 18.48 -22.55
CA VAL A 14 -2.72 19.22 -21.92
C VAL A 14 -3.27 20.26 -22.89
N THR A 15 -2.40 20.96 -23.61
CA THR A 15 -2.81 21.94 -24.63
C THR A 15 -3.52 21.26 -25.80
N LYS A 16 -2.99 20.12 -26.30
CA LYS A 16 -3.67 19.33 -27.34
C LYS A 16 -5.04 18.84 -26.88
N PHE A 17 -5.13 18.36 -25.65
CA PHE A 17 -6.37 17.87 -25.05
C PHE A 17 -7.44 18.95 -25.02
N GLN A 18 -7.08 20.15 -24.55
CA GLN A 18 -7.96 21.30 -24.55
C GLN A 18 -8.41 21.67 -25.98
N SER A 19 -7.49 21.68 -26.95
CA SER A 19 -7.82 21.98 -28.36
C SER A 19 -8.80 20.97 -28.97
N VAL A 20 -8.66 19.67 -28.65
CA VAL A 20 -9.59 18.63 -29.13
C VAL A 20 -10.98 18.80 -28.51
N LEU A 21 -11.04 19.16 -27.22
CA LEU A 21 -12.30 19.41 -26.53
C LEU A 21 -13.00 20.67 -27.08
N GLU A 22 -12.27 21.74 -27.36
CA GLU A 22 -12.80 22.96 -27.99
C GLU A 22 -13.32 22.70 -29.41
N ASP A 23 -12.61 21.89 -30.20
CA ASP A 23 -13.05 21.45 -31.53
C ASP A 23 -14.33 20.61 -31.45
N TRP A 24 -14.40 19.69 -30.48
CA TRP A 24 -15.62 18.91 -30.19
C TRP A 24 -16.79 19.83 -29.85
N THR A 25 -16.62 20.80 -28.93
CA THR A 25 -17.70 21.73 -28.54
C THR A 25 -18.17 22.59 -29.72
N THR A 26 -17.25 23.00 -30.59
CA THR A 26 -17.58 23.78 -31.79
C THR A 26 -18.42 22.96 -32.77
N LYS A 27 -18.03 21.70 -33.03
CA LYS A 27 -18.74 20.82 -33.96
C LYS A 27 -20.07 20.33 -33.41
N PHE A 28 -20.12 20.00 -32.13
CA PHE A 28 -21.34 19.58 -31.43
C PHE A 28 -22.45 20.64 -31.56
N ASN A 29 -22.12 21.91 -31.40
CA ASN A 29 -23.08 23.02 -31.49
C ASN A 29 -23.45 23.44 -32.92
N SER A 30 -22.59 23.15 -33.91
CA SER A 30 -22.75 23.68 -35.28
C SER A 30 -23.21 22.65 -36.31
N SER A 31 -23.05 21.35 -36.06
CA SER A 31 -23.30 20.31 -37.07
C SER A 31 -24.44 19.35 -36.68
N VAL A 32 -25.41 19.21 -37.58
CA VAL A 32 -26.64 18.40 -37.38
C VAL A 32 -26.36 16.89 -37.41
N ASN A 33 -25.29 16.46 -38.09
CA ASN A 33 -24.84 15.06 -38.16
C ASN A 33 -23.37 14.97 -37.71
N PHE A 34 -23.08 15.44 -36.50
CA PHE A 34 -21.74 15.35 -35.93
C PHE A 34 -21.38 13.89 -35.61
N ASP A 35 -20.23 13.42 -36.07
CA ASP A 35 -19.64 12.17 -35.61
C ASP A 35 -18.63 12.47 -34.47
N PRO A 36 -18.96 12.14 -33.20
CA PRO A 36 -18.10 12.43 -32.07
C PRO A 36 -16.97 11.40 -31.90
N ILE A 37 -17.03 10.25 -32.57
CA ILE A 37 -16.13 9.10 -32.32
C ILE A 37 -14.65 9.48 -32.47
N PRO A 38 -14.21 10.18 -33.55
CA PRO A 38 -12.79 10.55 -33.70
C PRO A 38 -12.28 11.48 -32.59
N SER A 39 -13.13 12.38 -32.09
CA SER A 39 -12.79 13.27 -30.98
C SER A 39 -12.68 12.49 -29.67
N LEU A 40 -13.63 11.58 -29.40
CA LEU A 40 -13.61 10.73 -28.21
C LEU A 40 -12.37 9.83 -28.18
N ASP A 41 -12.03 9.17 -29.28
CA ASP A 41 -10.84 8.33 -29.36
C ASP A 41 -9.55 9.15 -29.12
N LYS A 42 -9.48 10.36 -29.67
CA LYS A 42 -8.32 11.24 -29.46
C LYS A 42 -8.19 11.71 -28.01
N LEU A 43 -9.31 11.99 -27.34
CA LEU A 43 -9.32 12.35 -25.92
C LEU A 43 -8.89 11.16 -25.05
N ALA A 44 -9.41 9.96 -25.32
CA ALA A 44 -9.02 8.74 -24.61
C ALA A 44 -7.51 8.46 -24.75
N GLU A 45 -6.95 8.53 -25.95
CA GLU A 45 -5.50 8.35 -26.17
C GLU A 45 -4.64 9.30 -25.31
N LEU A 46 -5.06 10.56 -25.20
CA LEU A 46 -4.34 11.57 -24.40
C LEU A 46 -4.49 11.30 -22.89
N LEU A 47 -5.67 10.88 -22.45
CA LEU A 47 -5.91 10.50 -21.05
C LEU A 47 -5.13 9.25 -20.65
N GLU A 48 -5.10 8.21 -21.50
CA GLU A 48 -4.33 6.99 -21.27
C GLU A 48 -2.83 7.29 -21.16
N HIS A 49 -2.30 8.13 -22.07
CA HIS A 49 -0.89 8.56 -22.01
C HIS A 49 -0.58 9.31 -20.71
N GLU A 50 -1.39 10.29 -20.33
CA GLU A 50 -1.16 11.01 -19.08
C GLU A 50 -1.42 10.15 -17.83
N THR A 51 -2.22 9.10 -17.94
CA THR A 51 -2.42 8.10 -16.87
C THR A 51 -1.16 7.27 -16.67
N GLU A 52 -0.50 6.84 -17.75
CA GLU A 52 0.82 6.22 -17.66
C GLU A 52 1.87 7.17 -17.05
N GLU A 53 1.91 8.43 -17.48
CA GLU A 53 2.84 9.42 -16.90
C GLU A 53 2.55 9.69 -15.42
N PHE A 54 1.27 9.77 -15.02
CA PHE A 54 0.88 9.90 -13.63
C PHE A 54 1.35 8.70 -12.81
N TYR A 55 1.17 7.47 -13.30
CA TYR A 55 1.66 6.28 -12.63
C TYR A 55 3.18 6.22 -12.52
N LYS A 56 3.93 6.77 -13.47
CA LYS A 56 5.39 6.89 -13.37
C LYS A 56 5.85 7.86 -12.28
N MET A 57 4.95 8.71 -11.77
CA MET A 57 5.21 9.55 -10.59
C MET A 57 5.06 8.79 -9.27
N ASP A 58 4.73 7.49 -9.33
CA ASP A 58 4.56 6.59 -8.17
C ASP A 58 3.58 7.10 -7.10
N PRO A 59 2.33 7.48 -7.49
CA PRO A 59 1.31 7.90 -6.54
C PRO A 59 0.90 6.74 -5.62
N ASP A 60 0.41 7.06 -4.43
CA ASP A 60 -0.13 6.04 -3.53
C ASP A 60 -1.35 5.35 -4.19
N PRO A 61 -1.29 4.04 -4.47
CA PRO A 61 -2.30 3.36 -5.27
C PRO A 61 -3.61 3.08 -4.51
N LEU A 62 -3.64 3.32 -3.19
CA LEU A 62 -4.84 3.23 -2.35
C LEU A 62 -5.32 4.62 -1.90
N ASP A 63 -4.80 5.69 -2.49
CA ASP A 63 -5.33 7.03 -2.28
C ASP A 63 -6.51 7.28 -3.23
N ASP A 64 -7.71 7.39 -2.67
CA ASP A 64 -8.95 7.59 -3.43
C ASP A 64 -9.16 9.04 -3.91
N ARG A 65 -8.26 9.97 -3.56
CA ARG A 65 -8.35 11.36 -4.04
C ARG A 65 -8.09 11.40 -5.55
N SER A 66 -8.69 12.39 -6.23
CA SER A 66 -8.47 12.56 -7.67
C SER A 66 -6.99 12.84 -8.00
N PRO A 67 -6.49 12.45 -9.19
CA PRO A 67 -5.08 12.63 -9.58
C PRO A 67 -4.55 14.05 -9.39
N GLY A 68 -5.38 15.06 -9.66
CA GLY A 68 -5.03 16.47 -9.49
C GLY A 68 -5.00 16.98 -8.05
N ARG A 69 -5.47 16.19 -7.08
CA ARG A 69 -5.32 16.43 -5.63
C ARG A 69 -4.15 15.66 -5.05
N GLN A 70 -3.89 14.44 -5.52
CA GLN A 70 -2.71 13.67 -5.12
C GLN A 70 -1.41 14.36 -5.56
N ILE A 71 -1.34 14.73 -6.84
CA ILE A 71 -0.18 15.41 -7.43
C ILE A 71 -0.68 16.60 -8.23
N ALA A 72 -0.60 17.79 -7.64
CA ALA A 72 -1.13 19.03 -8.23
C ALA A 72 -0.49 19.39 -9.59
N SER A 73 0.77 18.97 -9.83
CA SER A 73 1.51 19.18 -11.06
C SER A 73 1.22 18.14 -12.16
N SER A 74 0.39 17.12 -11.91
CA SER A 74 0.11 16.07 -12.87
C SER A 74 -0.67 16.59 -14.10
N GLY A 75 -0.27 16.14 -15.29
CA GLY A 75 -0.99 16.46 -16.53
C GLY A 75 -2.40 15.87 -16.54
N LEU A 76 -2.55 14.63 -16.06
CA LEU A 76 -3.85 13.97 -15.90
C LEU A 76 -4.82 14.79 -15.03
N GLY A 77 -4.34 15.27 -13.88
CA GLY A 77 -5.14 16.11 -12.99
C GLY A 77 -5.58 17.43 -13.62
N GLN A 78 -4.76 18.01 -14.50
CA GLN A 78 -5.12 19.21 -15.26
C GLN A 78 -6.15 18.89 -16.35
N MET A 79 -5.99 17.81 -17.10
CA MET A 79 -6.95 17.37 -18.13
C MET A 79 -8.33 17.08 -17.52
N MET A 80 -8.38 16.34 -16.41
CA MET A 80 -9.63 16.06 -15.69
C MET A 80 -10.33 17.36 -15.23
N LYS A 81 -9.58 18.32 -14.69
CA LYS A 81 -10.13 19.65 -14.31
C LYS A 81 -10.69 20.42 -15.52
N ILE A 82 -10.15 20.22 -16.72
CA ILE A 82 -10.64 20.86 -17.95
C ILE A 82 -11.94 20.18 -18.40
N VAL A 83 -11.97 18.84 -18.49
CA VAL A 83 -13.16 18.09 -18.91
C VAL A 83 -14.35 18.32 -17.98
N PHE A 84 -14.14 18.20 -16.67
CA PHE A 84 -15.24 18.29 -15.70
C PHE A 84 -15.83 19.70 -15.58
N LYS A 85 -15.21 20.72 -16.19
CA LYS A 85 -15.78 22.07 -16.34
C LYS A 85 -16.62 22.23 -17.60
N ASN A 86 -16.59 21.27 -18.50
CA ASN A 86 -17.36 21.27 -19.74
C ASN A 86 -18.63 20.43 -19.56
N ASP A 87 -19.67 21.06 -19.00
CA ASP A 87 -20.94 20.41 -18.69
C ASP A 87 -21.60 19.82 -19.96
N ASP A 88 -21.51 20.53 -21.09
CA ASP A 88 -22.06 20.07 -22.37
C ASP A 88 -21.44 18.72 -22.79
N PHE A 89 -20.13 18.58 -22.64
CA PHE A 89 -19.42 17.34 -22.95
C PHE A 89 -19.81 16.20 -22.02
N MET A 90 -19.84 16.45 -20.70
CA MET A 90 -20.20 15.42 -19.72
C MET A 90 -21.65 14.96 -19.89
N ASN A 91 -22.58 15.90 -20.11
CA ASN A 91 -23.97 15.60 -20.39
C ASN A 91 -24.14 14.87 -21.72
N ALA A 92 -23.36 15.22 -22.75
CA ALA A 92 -23.40 14.52 -24.02
C ALA A 92 -22.93 13.08 -23.90
N ILE A 93 -21.84 12.79 -23.17
CA ILE A 93 -21.37 11.42 -22.96
C ILE A 93 -22.42 10.58 -22.21
N VAL A 94 -22.84 11.06 -21.04
CA VAL A 94 -23.65 10.27 -20.11
C VAL A 94 -25.12 10.25 -20.52
N GLY A 95 -25.67 11.39 -20.90
CA GLY A 95 -27.09 11.57 -21.19
C GLY A 95 -27.49 11.33 -22.64
N SER A 96 -26.55 11.44 -23.59
CA SER A 96 -26.83 11.24 -25.02
C SER A 96 -26.08 10.01 -25.56
N TYR A 97 -24.76 9.99 -25.59
CA TYR A 97 -24.01 8.96 -26.31
C TYR A 97 -24.14 7.56 -25.70
N LEU A 98 -24.23 7.42 -24.38
CA LEU A 98 -24.50 6.13 -23.74
C LEU A 98 -25.98 5.70 -23.82
N LEU A 99 -26.90 6.66 -24.02
CA LEU A 99 -28.35 6.42 -23.96
C LEU A 99 -29.05 6.44 -25.34
N ASP A 100 -28.46 7.04 -26.36
CA ASP A 100 -29.07 7.21 -27.67
C ASP A 100 -28.92 5.95 -28.52
N GLY A 101 -30.04 5.52 -29.12
CA GLY A 101 -30.07 4.40 -30.07
C GLY A 101 -30.37 3.02 -29.46
N GLN A 102 -30.37 2.00 -30.34
CA GLN A 102 -30.60 0.61 -29.96
C GLN A 102 -29.34 0.01 -29.34
N TYR A 103 -29.28 -0.05 -28.01
CA TYR A 103 -28.09 -0.50 -27.27
C TYR A 103 -27.79 -2.01 -27.39
N ARG A 104 -28.72 -2.83 -27.89
CA ARG A 104 -28.65 -4.30 -27.82
C ARG A 104 -27.44 -4.89 -28.54
N ASP A 105 -27.08 -4.32 -29.68
CA ASP A 105 -25.99 -4.81 -30.54
C ASP A 105 -24.65 -4.12 -30.21
N GLY A 106 -24.62 -3.25 -29.20
CA GLY A 106 -23.47 -2.39 -28.93
C GLY A 106 -23.26 -1.38 -30.06
N GLY A 107 -22.02 -0.89 -30.20
CA GLY A 107 -21.68 0.07 -31.24
C GLY A 107 -20.37 0.82 -30.98
N PRO A 108 -19.77 1.39 -32.05
CA PRO A 108 -18.51 2.13 -31.93
C PRO A 108 -18.66 3.41 -31.09
N LEU A 109 -19.83 4.05 -31.11
CA LEU A 109 -20.12 5.19 -30.24
C LEU A 109 -20.11 4.80 -28.76
N PHE A 110 -20.86 3.77 -28.36
CA PHE A 110 -20.86 3.28 -26.98
C PHE A 110 -19.46 2.86 -26.53
N THR A 111 -18.70 2.23 -27.43
CA THR A 111 -17.31 1.80 -27.17
C THR A 111 -16.40 3.00 -26.87
N ALA A 112 -16.43 4.02 -27.72
CA ALA A 112 -15.63 5.23 -27.54
C ALA A 112 -16.05 6.01 -26.28
N SER A 113 -17.35 6.13 -26.02
CA SER A 113 -17.88 6.79 -24.82
C SER A 113 -17.52 6.05 -23.53
N CYS A 114 -17.64 4.72 -23.51
CA CYS A 114 -17.25 3.92 -22.34
C CYS A 114 -15.75 4.01 -22.07
N ARG A 115 -14.91 4.04 -23.12
CA ARG A 115 -13.46 4.19 -22.98
C ARG A 115 -13.09 5.52 -22.32
N VAL A 116 -13.59 6.64 -22.85
CA VAL A 116 -13.34 7.97 -22.27
C VAL A 116 -13.85 8.06 -20.84
N LEU A 117 -15.06 7.58 -20.57
CA LEU A 117 -15.64 7.63 -19.22
C LEU A 117 -14.82 6.78 -18.23
N LEU A 118 -14.28 5.65 -18.67
CA LEU A 118 -13.44 4.77 -17.86
C LEU A 118 -12.10 5.44 -17.52
N ASP A 119 -11.46 6.14 -18.47
CA ASP A 119 -10.25 6.91 -18.22
C ASP A 119 -10.48 8.11 -17.27
N LEU A 120 -11.69 8.66 -17.26
CA LEU A 120 -12.08 9.75 -16.37
C LEU A 120 -12.47 9.27 -14.97
N LEU A 121 -12.73 7.97 -14.78
CA LEU A 121 -13.26 7.40 -13.55
C LEU A 121 -12.49 7.81 -12.28
N PRO A 122 -11.13 7.85 -12.25
CA PRO A 122 -10.38 8.23 -11.04
C PRO A 122 -10.62 9.66 -10.54
N GLY A 123 -11.20 10.54 -11.36
CA GLY A 123 -11.55 11.91 -10.97
C GLY A 123 -13.04 12.23 -11.05
N LEU A 124 -13.86 11.27 -11.49
CA LEU A 124 -15.27 11.46 -11.80
C LEU A 124 -16.13 11.40 -10.54
N GLU A 125 -17.07 12.31 -10.41
CA GLU A 125 -18.14 12.19 -9.42
C GLU A 125 -19.14 11.12 -9.89
N THR A 126 -18.97 9.89 -9.40
CA THR A 126 -19.65 8.68 -9.88
C THR A 126 -21.17 8.70 -9.66
N SER A 127 -21.69 9.53 -8.76
CA SER A 127 -23.13 9.62 -8.51
C SER A 127 -23.93 10.16 -9.70
N VAL A 128 -23.37 11.10 -10.46
CA VAL A 128 -24.07 11.68 -11.61
C VAL A 128 -24.37 10.62 -12.70
N PRO A 129 -23.38 9.88 -13.22
CA PRO A 129 -23.64 8.88 -14.26
C PRO A 129 -24.33 7.61 -13.76
N PHE A 130 -24.08 7.17 -12.52
CA PHE A 130 -24.53 5.84 -12.08
C PHE A 130 -25.74 5.83 -11.14
N ARG A 131 -25.98 6.93 -10.41
CA ARG A 131 -27.13 7.07 -9.51
C ARG A 131 -28.22 7.95 -10.11
N GLU A 132 -27.85 9.09 -10.68
CA GLU A 132 -28.81 10.11 -11.12
C GLU A 132 -29.30 9.89 -12.56
N THR A 133 -28.48 9.25 -13.40
CA THR A 133 -28.85 8.97 -14.80
C THR A 133 -29.45 7.57 -14.94
N GLU A 134 -30.78 7.50 -15.07
CA GLU A 134 -31.50 6.23 -15.26
C GLU A 134 -31.13 5.54 -16.59
N GLY A 135 -31.00 4.21 -16.57
CA GLY A 135 -30.75 3.40 -17.76
C GLY A 135 -29.27 3.14 -18.07
N VAL A 136 -28.34 3.90 -17.48
CA VAL A 136 -26.89 3.71 -17.72
C VAL A 136 -26.44 2.38 -17.14
N VAL A 137 -26.71 2.12 -15.86
CA VAL A 137 -26.26 0.90 -15.17
C VAL A 137 -26.89 -0.35 -15.77
N GLU A 138 -28.18 -0.30 -16.13
CA GLU A 138 -28.88 -1.39 -16.82
C GLU A 138 -28.18 -1.77 -18.14
N ARG A 139 -27.75 -0.77 -18.93
CA ARG A 139 -27.02 -1.00 -20.18
C ARG A 139 -25.62 -1.54 -19.94
N LEU A 140 -24.93 -1.06 -18.92
CA LEU A 140 -23.60 -1.55 -18.55
C LEU A 140 -23.65 -3.04 -18.19
N TYR A 141 -24.65 -3.49 -17.43
CA TYR A 141 -24.87 -4.93 -17.17
C TYR A 141 -25.08 -5.71 -18.47
N HIS A 142 -25.96 -5.23 -19.36
CA HIS A 142 -26.21 -5.87 -20.65
C HIS A 142 -24.92 -6.00 -21.48
N TRP A 143 -24.12 -4.94 -21.58
CA TRP A 143 -22.88 -4.95 -22.35
C TRP A 143 -21.77 -5.78 -21.71
N ALA A 144 -21.64 -5.76 -20.38
CA ALA A 144 -20.65 -6.57 -19.66
C ALA A 144 -20.86 -8.08 -19.88
N GLU A 145 -22.10 -8.51 -20.09
CA GLU A 145 -22.42 -9.91 -20.40
C GLU A 145 -22.34 -10.20 -21.91
N ASN A 146 -23.03 -9.39 -22.73
CA ASN A 146 -23.38 -9.76 -24.11
C ASN A 146 -22.58 -9.07 -25.22
N ALA A 147 -21.96 -7.91 -24.97
CA ALA A 147 -21.29 -7.15 -26.03
C ALA A 147 -20.02 -7.84 -26.56
N GLU A 148 -19.50 -7.40 -27.70
CA GLU A 148 -18.18 -7.81 -28.16
C GLU A 148 -17.06 -7.00 -27.46
N GLU A 149 -15.83 -7.49 -27.54
CA GLU A 149 -14.66 -6.73 -27.09
C GLU A 149 -14.39 -5.56 -28.05
N PRO A 150 -14.00 -4.37 -27.55
CA PRO A 150 -13.61 -4.07 -26.17
C PRO A 150 -14.75 -3.53 -25.28
N LEU A 151 -15.94 -3.28 -25.83
CA LEU A 151 -17.08 -2.70 -25.11
C LEU A 151 -17.45 -3.54 -23.87
N LYS A 152 -17.42 -4.87 -23.99
CA LYS A 152 -17.66 -5.79 -22.86
C LYS A 152 -16.79 -5.46 -21.65
N SER A 153 -15.49 -5.32 -21.87
CA SER A 153 -14.53 -5.03 -20.81
C SER A 153 -14.65 -3.60 -20.29
N TYR A 154 -14.86 -2.61 -21.16
CA TYR A 154 -15.06 -1.23 -20.70
C TYR A 154 -16.33 -1.09 -19.85
N ALA A 155 -17.42 -1.75 -20.24
CA ALA A 155 -18.65 -1.77 -19.45
C ALA A 155 -18.42 -2.45 -18.09
N THR A 156 -17.64 -3.54 -18.05
CA THR A 156 -17.25 -4.19 -16.78
C THR A 156 -16.46 -3.24 -15.88
N GLY A 157 -15.52 -2.48 -16.44
CA GLY A 157 -14.75 -1.46 -15.71
C GLY A 157 -15.65 -0.34 -15.16
N LEU A 158 -16.59 0.18 -15.94
CA LEU A 158 -17.51 1.21 -15.47
C LEU A 158 -18.45 0.70 -14.37
N LEU A 159 -18.86 -0.57 -14.43
CA LEU A 159 -19.63 -1.19 -13.35
C LEU A 159 -18.86 -1.19 -12.03
N SER A 160 -17.52 -1.25 -12.03
CA SER A 160 -16.77 -1.16 -10.76
C SER A 160 -17.03 0.15 -10.04
N GLY A 161 -16.95 1.28 -10.75
CA GLY A 161 -17.24 2.60 -10.19
C GLY A 161 -18.72 2.77 -9.80
N ALA A 162 -19.64 2.10 -10.51
CA ALA A 162 -21.05 2.09 -10.12
C ALA A 162 -21.28 1.29 -8.83
N MET A 163 -20.59 0.17 -8.64
CA MET A 163 -20.77 -0.71 -7.47
C MET A 163 -20.11 -0.16 -6.19
N GLU A 164 -19.22 0.84 -6.29
CA GLU A 164 -18.73 1.57 -5.11
C GLU A 164 -19.83 2.40 -4.42
N LEU A 165 -20.90 2.73 -5.14
CA LEU A 165 -22.09 3.39 -4.58
C LEU A 165 -23.01 2.34 -3.93
N ASN A 166 -23.02 2.32 -2.60
CA ASN A 166 -23.76 1.34 -1.81
C ASN A 166 -25.25 1.21 -2.18
N ASP A 167 -25.93 2.33 -2.49
CA ASP A 167 -27.34 2.34 -2.88
C ASP A 167 -27.56 1.75 -4.28
N VAL A 168 -26.64 2.01 -5.22
CA VAL A 168 -26.65 1.41 -6.56
C VAL A 168 -26.36 -0.08 -6.48
N ALA A 169 -25.34 -0.51 -5.72
CA ALA A 169 -25.02 -1.91 -5.53
C ALA A 169 -26.19 -2.71 -4.92
N VAL A 170 -26.91 -2.12 -3.96
CA VAL A 170 -28.14 -2.72 -3.40
C VAL A 170 -29.27 -2.78 -4.42
N LYS A 171 -29.44 -1.74 -5.26
CA LYS A 171 -30.46 -1.72 -6.32
C LYS A 171 -30.24 -2.82 -7.36
N PHE A 172 -29.00 -3.05 -7.79
CA PHE A 172 -28.61 -4.02 -8.83
C PHE A 172 -28.05 -5.33 -8.26
N ARG A 173 -28.56 -5.73 -7.10
CA ARG A 173 -28.11 -6.91 -6.36
C ARG A 173 -28.33 -8.20 -7.14
N GLU A 174 -29.51 -8.36 -7.75
CA GLU A 174 -29.86 -9.59 -8.49
C GLU A 174 -29.00 -9.75 -9.75
N GLU A 175 -28.75 -8.65 -10.46
CA GLU A 175 -27.87 -8.60 -11.62
C GLU A 175 -26.41 -8.90 -11.23
N SER A 176 -25.94 -8.39 -10.09
CA SER A 176 -24.62 -8.71 -9.54
C SER A 176 -24.49 -10.19 -9.19
N MET A 177 -25.51 -10.78 -8.56
CA MET A 177 -25.53 -12.21 -8.21
C MET A 177 -25.42 -13.11 -9.46
N HIS A 178 -25.96 -12.68 -10.60
CA HIS A 178 -25.83 -13.36 -11.88
C HIS A 178 -24.47 -13.13 -12.53
N LEU A 179 -23.99 -11.88 -12.58
CA LEU A 179 -22.79 -11.49 -13.32
C LEU A 179 -21.49 -11.93 -12.63
N VAL A 180 -21.43 -11.97 -11.30
CA VAL A 180 -20.23 -12.39 -10.54
C VAL A 180 -19.73 -13.79 -10.94
N PRO A 181 -20.57 -14.85 -10.95
CA PRO A 181 -20.19 -16.17 -11.48
C PRO A 181 -19.62 -16.11 -12.91
N VAL A 182 -20.27 -15.36 -13.80
CA VAL A 182 -19.85 -15.20 -15.20
C VAL A 182 -18.46 -14.58 -15.29
N MET A 183 -18.21 -13.55 -14.48
CA MET A 183 -16.93 -12.86 -14.43
C MET A 183 -15.81 -13.73 -13.85
N LEU A 184 -16.09 -14.51 -12.80
CA LEU A 184 -15.12 -15.47 -12.26
C LEU A 184 -14.76 -16.56 -13.27
N GLN A 185 -15.75 -17.09 -14.02
CA GLN A 185 -15.49 -18.03 -15.11
C GLN A 185 -14.65 -17.41 -16.22
N ARG A 186 -14.95 -16.15 -16.59
CA ARG A 186 -14.18 -15.40 -17.58
C ARG A 186 -12.73 -15.20 -17.15
N LEU A 187 -12.45 -14.90 -15.88
CA LEU A 187 -11.08 -14.84 -15.35
C LEU A 187 -10.34 -16.17 -15.55
N HIS A 188 -10.96 -17.31 -15.23
CA HIS A 188 -10.34 -18.63 -15.47
C HIS A 188 -10.03 -18.87 -16.95
N SER A 189 -10.92 -18.46 -17.86
CA SER A 189 -10.69 -18.57 -19.30
C SER A 189 -9.53 -17.68 -19.77
N LEU A 190 -9.50 -16.42 -19.35
CA LEU A 190 -8.43 -15.48 -19.70
C LEU A 190 -7.05 -15.94 -19.17
N VAL A 191 -7.00 -16.52 -17.98
CA VAL A 191 -5.79 -17.14 -17.42
C VAL A 191 -5.31 -18.31 -18.28
N LYS A 192 -6.21 -19.15 -18.79
CA LYS A 192 -5.86 -20.28 -19.67
C LYS A 192 -5.37 -19.80 -21.04
N GLU A 193 -6.01 -18.78 -21.60
CA GLU A 193 -5.61 -18.15 -22.86
C GLU A 193 -4.19 -17.58 -22.75
N GLY A 194 -3.91 -16.79 -21.71
CA GLY A 194 -2.57 -16.23 -21.48
C GLY A 194 -1.47 -17.29 -21.32
N LYS A 195 -1.77 -18.42 -20.67
CA LYS A 195 -0.82 -19.55 -20.57
C LYS A 195 -0.54 -20.20 -21.93
N THR A 196 -1.55 -20.27 -22.79
CA THR A 196 -1.44 -20.87 -24.13
C THR A 196 -0.62 -19.97 -25.06
N GLU A 197 -0.85 -18.66 -25.02
CA GLU A 197 -0.07 -17.66 -25.77
C GLU A 197 1.42 -17.70 -25.39
N MET A 198 1.73 -17.80 -24.08
CA MET A 198 3.12 -17.94 -23.61
C MET A 198 3.80 -19.23 -24.06
N GLN A 199 3.06 -20.34 -24.21
CA GLN A 199 3.58 -21.62 -24.69
C GLN A 199 3.77 -21.63 -26.22
N ALA A 200 2.86 -21.02 -26.98
CA ALA A 200 2.98 -20.91 -28.43
C ALA A 200 4.19 -20.06 -28.86
N HIS A 201 4.39 -18.89 -28.25
CA HIS A 201 5.59 -18.06 -28.50
C HIS A 201 6.89 -18.67 -27.96
N GLY A 202 6.82 -19.64 -27.04
CA GLY A 202 7.96 -20.43 -26.62
C GLY A 202 8.43 -21.46 -27.66
N THR A 203 7.54 -21.90 -28.56
CA THR A 203 7.79 -22.99 -29.50
C THR A 203 8.23 -22.48 -30.89
N GLU A 204 7.82 -21.27 -31.28
CA GLU A 204 8.21 -20.65 -32.56
C GLU A 204 9.65 -20.08 -32.57
N ALA A 205 10.29 -19.94 -31.40
CA ALA A 205 11.65 -19.43 -31.28
C ALA A 205 12.75 -20.46 -31.61
N GLU A 206 12.41 -21.72 -31.91
CA GLU A 206 13.40 -22.78 -32.25
C GLU A 206 13.47 -23.14 -33.75
N THR A 207 12.69 -22.50 -34.62
CA THR A 207 12.72 -22.79 -36.08
C THR A 207 12.80 -21.55 -36.96
N GLY A 208 13.81 -20.70 -36.74
CA GLY A 208 14.12 -19.57 -37.63
C GLY A 208 15.59 -19.16 -37.61
N GLN A 209 16.36 -19.58 -38.61
CA GLN A 209 17.68 -19.01 -38.93
C GLN A 209 17.51 -17.61 -39.56
N GLY A 210 18.23 -16.59 -39.06
CA GLY A 210 18.52 -15.36 -39.80
C GLY A 210 18.59 -14.05 -39.00
N ASP A 211 19.77 -13.74 -38.46
CA ASP A 211 20.37 -12.39 -38.24
C ASP A 211 19.49 -11.12 -38.15
N ARG A 212 19.34 -10.57 -36.93
CA ARG A 212 19.89 -9.26 -36.45
C ARG A 212 19.10 -8.67 -35.25
N ALA A 213 19.88 -8.30 -34.22
CA ALA A 213 19.67 -7.25 -33.21
C ALA A 213 18.54 -7.37 -32.15
N GLY A 214 18.95 -7.29 -30.88
CA GLY A 214 18.08 -7.00 -29.72
C GLY A 214 18.05 -8.11 -28.67
N LYS A 215 19.09 -8.23 -27.83
CA LYS A 215 19.14 -9.20 -26.73
C LYS A 215 18.15 -8.83 -25.62
N SER A 216 17.10 -9.64 -25.45
CA SER A 216 16.23 -9.65 -24.26
C SER A 216 16.87 -10.53 -23.17
N PRO A 217 16.94 -10.12 -21.89
CA PRO A 217 17.55 -10.94 -20.85
C PRO A 217 16.61 -12.05 -20.37
N ARG A 218 16.74 -13.25 -20.95
CA ARG A 218 16.36 -14.51 -20.29
C ARG A 218 17.53 -14.91 -19.38
N HIS A 219 17.38 -14.89 -18.06
CA HIS A 219 18.10 -15.79 -17.13
C HIS A 219 17.74 -15.48 -15.66
N PHE A 220 16.78 -16.20 -15.08
CA PHE A 220 16.89 -16.75 -13.71
C PHE A 220 15.72 -17.70 -13.41
N ALA A 221 15.83 -18.95 -13.84
CA ALA A 221 14.94 -20.02 -13.38
C ALA A 221 15.61 -21.38 -13.62
N SER A 222 16.59 -21.71 -12.80
CA SER A 222 16.99 -23.10 -12.47
C SER A 222 18.25 -23.05 -11.62
N ILE A 223 18.16 -23.51 -10.39
CA ILE A 223 19.00 -24.57 -9.81
C ILE A 223 18.55 -24.71 -8.35
N ALA A 224 17.69 -25.69 -8.13
CA ALA A 224 17.62 -26.44 -6.88
C ALA A 224 17.28 -27.88 -7.27
N VAL A 225 17.91 -28.82 -6.56
CA VAL A 225 17.72 -30.29 -6.52
C VAL A 225 18.89 -31.12 -7.09
N ASP A 226 19.64 -31.63 -6.10
CA ASP A 226 20.34 -32.92 -5.94
C ASP A 226 21.66 -33.30 -6.64
N GLY A 227 22.64 -33.66 -5.79
CA GLY A 227 22.89 -35.08 -5.53
C GLY A 227 24.08 -35.78 -6.19
N SER A 228 25.21 -35.83 -5.46
CA SER A 228 26.22 -36.90 -5.45
C SER A 228 27.12 -37.15 -6.69
N LYS A 229 28.44 -36.98 -6.51
CA LYS A 229 29.50 -38.02 -6.60
C LYS A 229 30.91 -37.39 -6.69
N SER A 230 31.78 -37.80 -5.77
CA SER A 230 33.25 -37.74 -5.85
C SER A 230 33.77 -38.69 -6.96
N PRO A 231 35.01 -38.54 -7.49
CA PRO A 231 36.28 -38.77 -6.75
C PRO A 231 37.42 -37.76 -7.08
N GLY A 232 38.36 -37.49 -6.15
CA GLY A 232 39.77 -37.96 -6.16
C GLY A 232 40.62 -37.39 -7.31
N THR A 233 41.80 -36.76 -7.19
CA THR A 233 42.91 -36.90 -6.22
C THR A 233 44.03 -35.87 -6.52
N SER A 234 44.70 -35.39 -5.46
CA SER A 234 46.15 -35.14 -5.28
C SER A 234 46.93 -33.97 -5.93
N ASN A 235 47.65 -33.26 -5.02
CA ASN A 235 49.04 -32.74 -5.08
C ASN A 235 49.31 -31.48 -5.95
N LYS A 236 50.15 -30.49 -5.58
CA LYS A 236 51.18 -30.28 -4.53
C LYS A 236 51.50 -28.76 -4.52
N SER A 237 51.49 -28.08 -3.36
CA SER A 237 52.58 -27.44 -2.60
C SER A 237 53.60 -26.50 -3.29
N SER A 238 54.02 -25.51 -2.48
CA SER A 238 55.24 -24.66 -2.45
C SER A 238 55.17 -23.34 -3.23
N GLN A 239 55.03 -22.14 -2.62
CA GLN A 239 55.87 -21.41 -1.64
C GLN A 239 57.13 -20.78 -2.27
N ILE A 240 57.31 -19.46 -2.02
CA ILE A 240 58.57 -18.67 -1.86
C ILE A 240 58.58 -17.32 -2.64
N MET A 241 58.48 -16.23 -1.85
CA MET A 241 59.28 -14.99 -1.75
C MET A 241 59.67 -14.19 -3.02
N SER A 242 59.27 -12.91 -3.10
CA SER A 242 60.02 -11.65 -2.81
C SER A 242 61.08 -11.30 -3.88
N GLU A 243 61.16 -10.10 -4.46
CA GLU A 243 61.57 -8.85 -3.82
C GLU A 243 61.52 -7.66 -4.82
N HIS A 244 61.32 -6.46 -4.26
CA HIS A 244 61.95 -5.16 -4.55
C HIS A 244 61.65 -4.35 -5.83
N GLY A 245 61.44 -3.04 -5.61
CA GLY A 245 61.63 -2.01 -6.63
C GLY A 245 60.97 -0.65 -6.35
N ASP A 246 61.42 0.05 -5.30
CA ASP A 246 61.12 1.47 -5.00
C ASP A 246 61.39 2.43 -6.17
N SER A 247 60.64 3.55 -6.24
CA SER A 247 61.15 4.95 -6.23
C SER A 247 60.03 5.98 -6.47
N ARG A 248 59.76 6.85 -5.47
CA ARG A 248 60.07 8.31 -5.39
C ARG A 248 59.37 9.19 -6.46
N ALA A 249 58.85 10.39 -6.18
CA ALA A 249 58.79 11.23 -4.98
C ALA A 249 57.93 12.50 -5.26
N SER A 250 57.59 13.22 -4.17
CA SER A 250 57.54 14.70 -4.02
C SER A 250 56.47 15.53 -4.77
N LEU A 251 55.88 16.63 -4.26
CA LEU A 251 55.97 17.46 -3.04
C LEU A 251 54.70 18.35 -2.99
N LYS A 252 53.93 18.38 -1.89
CA LYS A 252 53.82 19.46 -0.86
C LYS A 252 53.48 20.89 -1.33
N ARG A 253 52.36 21.45 -0.81
CA ARG A 253 52.24 22.55 0.20
C ARG A 253 50.83 23.19 0.15
N SER A 254 50.00 23.08 1.21
CA SER A 254 49.89 23.95 2.41
C SER A 254 49.09 25.24 2.14
N LEU A 255 48.10 25.72 2.90
CA LEU A 255 47.87 25.75 4.36
C LEU A 255 46.37 25.92 4.68
N SER A 256 45.93 25.24 5.75
CA SER A 256 44.63 25.29 6.46
C SER A 256 44.54 26.51 7.43
N PRO A 257 43.48 26.79 8.26
CA PRO A 257 42.96 25.80 9.25
C PRO A 257 41.50 25.92 9.82
N VAL A 258 40.96 24.73 10.19
CA VAL A 258 40.00 24.30 11.28
C VAL A 258 38.52 24.78 11.32
N PHE A 259 37.49 24.06 11.82
CA PHE A 259 37.23 22.85 12.65
C PHE A 259 35.84 22.27 12.23
N SER A 260 35.58 20.95 12.15
CA SER A 260 34.88 20.21 13.22
C SER A 260 34.84 18.68 12.95
N ASN A 261 34.75 17.90 14.03
CA ASN A 261 35.15 16.49 14.16
C ASN A 261 34.19 15.43 13.59
N GLN A 262 34.80 14.39 13.02
CA GLN A 262 34.25 13.05 12.82
C GLN A 262 34.30 12.22 14.12
N PHE A 263 33.28 11.39 14.37
CA PHE A 263 33.41 10.17 15.16
C PHE A 263 33.12 8.94 14.30
N LYS A 264 34.08 8.00 14.31
CA LYS A 264 34.14 6.73 13.59
C LYS A 264 33.19 5.70 14.20
N ARG A 265 32.47 4.95 13.37
CA ARG A 265 31.80 3.69 13.74
C ARG A 265 32.59 2.53 13.13
N SER A 266 33.20 1.72 14.00
CA SER A 266 33.89 0.48 13.66
C SER A 266 32.86 -0.60 13.33
N ARG A 267 32.92 -1.19 12.13
CA ARG A 267 32.14 -2.38 11.74
C ARG A 267 32.98 -3.62 12.04
N ASN A 268 32.50 -4.46 12.96
CA ASN A 268 32.91 -5.86 13.02
C ASN A 268 31.95 -6.70 12.17
N SER A 269 32.55 -7.63 11.45
CA SER A 269 31.95 -8.58 10.51
C SER A 269 31.01 -9.58 11.17
N SER A 270 29.82 -9.73 10.59
CA SER A 270 29.03 -10.96 10.63
C SER A 270 28.44 -11.18 9.24
N GLU A 271 28.85 -12.28 8.61
CA GLU A 271 28.39 -12.74 7.31
C GLU A 271 26.87 -13.03 7.33
N GLY A 272 26.17 -12.61 6.27
CA GLY A 272 24.76 -12.95 6.05
C GLY A 272 24.00 -11.89 5.27
N LEU A 273 23.59 -12.23 4.04
CA LEU A 273 22.66 -11.50 3.14
C LEU A 273 23.23 -10.27 2.40
N SER A 274 24.02 -10.51 1.34
CA SER A 274 24.20 -9.52 0.25
C SER A 274 23.13 -9.72 -0.83
N PHE A 275 22.03 -8.97 -0.77
CA PHE A 275 21.14 -8.77 -1.91
C PHE A 275 20.84 -7.29 -2.18
N PHE A 276 21.70 -6.40 -1.70
CA PHE A 276 21.67 -4.99 -2.05
C PHE A 276 23.08 -4.53 -2.38
N ASP A 277 23.43 -4.61 -3.65
CA ASP A 277 24.47 -3.79 -4.25
C ASP A 277 23.99 -3.41 -5.66
N ALA A 278 22.93 -2.61 -5.71
CA ALA A 278 22.38 -2.01 -6.91
C ALA A 278 22.66 -0.51 -6.89
N GLU A 279 23.92 -0.14 -6.70
CA GLU A 279 24.35 1.24 -6.85
C GLU A 279 24.96 1.47 -8.24
N HIS A 280 24.30 2.35 -9.00
CA HIS A 280 24.85 3.14 -10.13
C HIS A 280 24.76 2.60 -11.57
N SER A 281 23.55 2.31 -12.08
CA SER A 281 23.27 2.41 -13.52
C SER A 281 21.80 2.72 -13.83
N ASN A 282 21.53 3.80 -14.56
CA ASN A 282 20.19 4.19 -15.04
C ASN A 282 19.49 3.10 -15.87
N SER A 283 20.26 2.15 -16.42
CA SER A 283 19.75 0.98 -17.16
C SER A 283 19.02 -0.02 -16.25
N SER A 284 19.37 -0.10 -14.97
CA SER A 284 18.75 -1.04 -14.01
C SER A 284 17.34 -0.62 -13.59
N TRP A 285 17.05 0.68 -13.55
CA TRP A 285 15.72 1.17 -13.18
C TRP A 285 14.73 1.02 -14.32
N ALA A 286 15.13 1.24 -15.58
CA ALA A 286 14.28 1.02 -16.75
C ALA A 286 13.83 -0.44 -16.91
N GLU A 287 14.66 -1.41 -16.49
CA GLU A 287 14.32 -2.84 -16.49
C GLU A 287 13.45 -3.27 -15.28
N LEU A 288 13.58 -2.58 -14.14
CA LEU A 288 12.80 -2.83 -12.92
C LEU A 288 11.45 -2.08 -12.90
N GLN A 289 11.36 -0.93 -13.57
CA GLN A 289 10.19 -0.05 -13.55
C GLN A 289 8.87 -0.76 -13.93
N PRO A 290 8.81 -1.64 -14.96
CA PRO A 290 7.57 -2.37 -15.27
C PRO A 290 7.18 -3.37 -14.18
N LEU A 291 8.16 -3.89 -13.43
CA LEU A 291 7.95 -4.86 -12.35
C LEU A 291 7.54 -4.18 -11.03
N VAL A 292 7.77 -2.87 -10.90
CA VAL A 292 7.45 -2.08 -9.71
C VAL A 292 6.15 -1.31 -9.87
N ILE A 293 5.95 -0.65 -11.02
CA ILE A 293 4.82 0.26 -11.29
C ILE A 293 3.77 -0.38 -12.21
N GLY A 294 4.19 -1.16 -13.22
CA GLY A 294 3.32 -1.70 -14.27
C GLY A 294 2.85 -0.68 -15.31
N SER A 295 2.12 -1.12 -16.33
CA SER A 295 1.63 -0.29 -17.45
C SER A 295 0.11 -0.09 -17.43
N TYR A 296 -0.38 0.91 -18.15
CA TYR A 296 -1.80 1.19 -18.35
C TYR A 296 -2.09 1.52 -19.80
N SER A 297 -3.03 0.79 -20.39
CA SER A 297 -3.57 1.07 -21.72
C SER A 297 -4.91 0.35 -21.86
N LEU A 298 -5.93 1.09 -22.29
CA LEU A 298 -7.22 0.52 -22.66
C LEU A 298 -7.24 0.14 -24.15
N HIS A 299 -6.47 0.82 -25.00
CA HIS A 299 -6.33 0.47 -26.41
C HIS A 299 -4.86 0.38 -26.87
N PRO A 300 -4.41 -0.77 -27.41
CA PRO A 300 -5.16 -2.01 -27.61
C PRO A 300 -5.46 -2.75 -26.30
N LEU A 301 -6.68 -3.30 -26.19
CA LEU A 301 -7.13 -3.97 -24.97
C LEU A 301 -6.41 -5.31 -24.76
N THR A 302 -5.47 -5.32 -23.82
CA THR A 302 -4.67 -6.51 -23.47
C THR A 302 -5.45 -7.52 -22.61
N ASN A 303 -5.05 -8.80 -22.66
CA ASN A 303 -5.63 -9.83 -21.79
C ASN A 303 -5.44 -9.53 -20.30
N SER A 304 -4.33 -8.90 -19.90
CA SER A 304 -4.13 -8.46 -18.51
C SER A 304 -5.11 -7.36 -18.12
N MET A 305 -5.34 -6.36 -19.00
CA MET A 305 -6.28 -5.29 -18.72
C MET A 305 -7.71 -5.81 -18.59
N LYS A 306 -8.13 -6.78 -19.43
CA LYS A 306 -9.43 -7.45 -19.27
C LYS A 306 -9.60 -8.05 -17.87
N GLN A 307 -8.57 -8.73 -17.37
CA GLN A 307 -8.57 -9.34 -16.03
C GLN A 307 -8.60 -8.28 -14.91
N ARG A 308 -7.86 -7.18 -15.07
CA ARG A 308 -7.85 -6.05 -14.14
C ARG A 308 -9.23 -5.42 -14.00
N LEU A 309 -9.90 -5.10 -15.12
CA LEU A 309 -11.26 -4.52 -15.11
C LEU A 309 -12.29 -5.44 -14.44
N ILE A 310 -12.15 -6.76 -14.63
CA ILE A 310 -13.00 -7.74 -13.94
C ILE A 310 -12.72 -7.74 -12.42
N LEU A 311 -11.45 -7.77 -12.00
CA LEU A 311 -11.10 -7.73 -10.57
C LEU A 311 -11.56 -6.43 -9.90
N GLN A 312 -11.47 -5.30 -10.61
CA GLN A 312 -11.99 -4.01 -10.16
C GLN A 312 -13.50 -4.07 -9.96
N TYR A 313 -14.27 -4.69 -10.87
CA TYR A 313 -15.71 -4.91 -10.68
C TYR A 313 -16.03 -5.82 -9.48
N LEU A 314 -15.27 -6.89 -9.29
CA LEU A 314 -15.49 -7.84 -8.19
C LEU A 314 -15.14 -7.26 -6.81
N THR A 315 -14.25 -6.27 -6.74
CA THR A 315 -13.73 -5.70 -5.48
C THR A 315 -14.82 -5.03 -4.63
N PRO A 316 -15.58 -4.01 -5.09
CA PRO A 316 -16.64 -3.41 -4.27
C PRO A 316 -17.75 -4.41 -3.90
N LEU A 317 -17.87 -5.49 -4.68
CA LEU A 317 -18.83 -6.56 -4.43
C LEU A 317 -18.36 -7.61 -3.41
N GLY A 318 -17.07 -7.63 -3.07
CA GLY A 318 -16.47 -8.67 -2.23
C GLY A 318 -16.98 -8.69 -0.78
N ASP A 319 -17.42 -7.55 -0.25
CA ASP A 319 -17.90 -7.43 1.12
C ASP A 319 -19.34 -7.97 1.32
N TYR A 320 -20.11 -8.14 0.24
CA TYR A 320 -21.48 -8.63 0.32
C TYR A 320 -21.51 -10.15 0.58
N HIS A 321 -22.07 -10.52 1.73
CA HIS A 321 -22.06 -11.90 2.22
C HIS A 321 -22.66 -12.93 1.24
N GLU A 322 -23.67 -12.55 0.46
CA GLU A 322 -24.32 -13.44 -0.50
C GLU A 322 -23.45 -13.81 -1.70
N LEU A 323 -22.51 -12.94 -2.06
CA LEU A 323 -21.59 -13.15 -3.18
C LEU A 323 -20.44 -14.08 -2.79
N LEU A 324 -20.30 -14.42 -1.50
CA LEU A 324 -19.32 -15.37 -1.00
C LEU A 324 -19.51 -16.78 -1.58
N SER A 325 -20.75 -17.26 -1.76
CA SER A 325 -20.97 -18.62 -2.29
C SER A 325 -20.45 -18.74 -3.73
N PRO A 326 -20.84 -17.85 -4.67
CA PRO A 326 -20.23 -17.80 -6.00
C PRO A 326 -18.70 -17.71 -6.00
N ILE A 327 -18.11 -16.86 -5.13
CA ILE A 327 -16.66 -16.66 -5.03
C ILE A 327 -15.95 -17.97 -4.65
N LEU A 328 -16.52 -18.72 -3.71
CA LEU A 328 -15.99 -20.02 -3.27
C LEU A 328 -16.21 -21.11 -4.33
N GLU A 329 -17.41 -21.22 -4.89
CA GLU A 329 -17.79 -22.24 -5.89
C GLU A 329 -16.94 -22.14 -7.16
N HIS A 330 -16.58 -20.93 -7.57
CA HIS A 330 -15.74 -20.68 -8.75
C HIS A 330 -14.23 -20.61 -8.44
N ASN A 331 -13.77 -21.18 -7.32
CA ASN A 331 -12.35 -21.30 -6.97
C ASN A 331 -11.57 -19.97 -7.07
N ALA A 332 -12.13 -18.86 -6.58
CA ALA A 332 -11.45 -17.56 -6.60
C ALA A 332 -10.08 -17.60 -5.90
N MET A 333 -9.91 -18.47 -4.91
CA MET A 333 -8.62 -18.63 -4.21
C MET A 333 -7.48 -19.09 -5.14
N ASP A 334 -7.77 -19.97 -6.11
CA ASP A 334 -6.75 -20.43 -7.06
C ASP A 334 -6.38 -19.33 -8.06
N LEU A 335 -7.35 -18.50 -8.46
CA LEU A 335 -7.10 -17.29 -9.26
C LEU A 335 -6.18 -16.34 -8.50
N ILE A 336 -6.48 -16.04 -7.23
CA ILE A 336 -5.68 -15.15 -6.40
C ILE A 336 -4.25 -15.68 -6.26
N PHE A 337 -4.08 -16.97 -5.93
CA PHE A 337 -2.74 -17.56 -5.83
C PHE A 337 -1.97 -17.53 -7.14
N HIS A 338 -2.66 -17.59 -8.29
CA HIS A 338 -2.03 -17.42 -9.59
C HIS A 338 -1.61 -15.96 -9.84
N TYR A 339 -2.46 -14.98 -9.53
CA TYR A 339 -2.18 -13.57 -9.80
C TYR A 339 -1.08 -12.96 -8.93
N ILE A 340 -1.03 -13.35 -7.65
CA ILE A 340 -0.02 -12.84 -6.71
C ILE A 340 1.36 -13.48 -6.91
N ASP A 341 1.43 -14.60 -7.63
CA ASP A 341 2.70 -15.23 -7.98
C ASP A 341 3.32 -14.52 -9.18
N LEU A 342 4.20 -13.55 -8.90
CA LEU A 342 4.87 -12.75 -9.94
C LEU A 342 5.79 -13.58 -10.86
N SER A 343 6.08 -14.84 -10.52
CA SER A 343 6.78 -15.75 -11.43
C SER A 343 5.85 -16.29 -12.53
N ALA A 344 4.54 -16.38 -12.24
CA ALA A 344 3.51 -16.84 -13.16
C ALA A 344 2.80 -15.67 -13.86
N ASN A 345 2.57 -14.56 -13.14
CA ASN A 345 1.97 -13.34 -13.65
C ASN A 345 3.00 -12.21 -13.68
N LYS A 346 3.35 -11.71 -14.87
CA LYS A 346 4.34 -10.62 -14.99
C LYS A 346 3.75 -9.22 -14.76
N ASP A 347 2.43 -9.07 -14.71
CA ASP A 347 1.77 -7.79 -14.50
C ASP A 347 1.57 -7.52 -13.00
N VAL A 348 2.39 -6.63 -12.46
CA VAL A 348 2.34 -6.23 -11.04
C VAL A 348 1.06 -5.49 -10.68
N ARG A 349 0.42 -4.78 -11.62
CA ARG A 349 -0.86 -4.11 -11.39
C ARG A 349 -2.00 -5.11 -11.35
N LEU A 350 -1.95 -6.16 -12.18
CA LEU A 350 -2.87 -7.28 -12.07
C LEU A 350 -2.74 -8.00 -10.72
N ALA A 351 -1.51 -8.18 -10.21
CA ALA A 351 -1.29 -8.69 -8.87
C ALA A 351 -1.87 -7.74 -7.80
N PHE A 352 -1.70 -6.44 -7.94
CA PHE A 352 -2.28 -5.43 -7.05
C PHE A 352 -3.82 -5.44 -7.05
N ASP A 353 -4.46 -5.40 -8.22
CA ASP A 353 -5.92 -5.50 -8.34
C ASP A 353 -6.44 -6.82 -7.72
N SER A 354 -5.70 -7.92 -7.89
CA SER A 354 -6.04 -9.19 -7.22
C SER A 354 -5.86 -9.15 -5.70
N LEU A 355 -4.90 -8.38 -5.17
CA LEU A 355 -4.70 -8.19 -3.74
C LEU A 355 -5.77 -7.30 -3.12
N ARG A 356 -6.27 -6.29 -3.85
CA ARG A 356 -7.45 -5.51 -3.45
C ARG A 356 -8.70 -6.37 -3.39
N PHE A 357 -8.90 -7.23 -4.40
CA PHE A 357 -10.00 -8.20 -4.35
C PHE A 357 -9.82 -9.21 -3.20
N LEU A 358 -8.59 -9.69 -2.95
CA LEU A 358 -8.30 -10.56 -1.81
C LEU A 358 -8.62 -9.85 -0.47
N SER A 359 -8.27 -8.58 -0.31
CA SER A 359 -8.46 -7.90 0.98
C SER A 359 -9.93 -7.79 1.39
N VAL A 360 -10.83 -7.49 0.45
CA VAL A 360 -12.27 -7.43 0.73
C VAL A 360 -12.86 -8.81 1.02
N ILE A 361 -12.42 -9.88 0.36
CA ILE A 361 -12.95 -11.22 0.65
C ILE A 361 -12.33 -11.85 1.91
N LEU A 362 -11.18 -11.33 2.38
CA LEU A 362 -10.63 -11.67 3.70
C LEU A 362 -11.54 -11.19 4.85
N CYS A 363 -12.50 -10.28 4.58
CA CYS A 363 -13.62 -9.94 5.47
C CYS A 363 -14.50 -11.17 5.83
N HIS A 364 -14.37 -12.29 5.11
CA HIS A 364 -15.16 -13.49 5.38
C HIS A 364 -14.37 -14.53 6.16
N LYS A 365 -14.76 -14.78 7.43
CA LYS A 365 -14.06 -15.70 8.35
C LYS A 365 -13.69 -17.07 7.75
N LYS A 366 -14.58 -17.67 6.96
CA LYS A 366 -14.36 -18.98 6.32
C LYS A 366 -13.27 -18.90 5.26
N PHE A 367 -13.31 -17.83 4.45
CA PHE A 367 -12.33 -17.59 3.40
C PHE A 367 -10.95 -17.29 4.02
N ALA A 368 -10.88 -16.43 5.02
CA ALA A 368 -9.64 -16.09 5.72
C ALA A 368 -8.98 -17.32 6.37
N ALA A 369 -9.76 -18.18 7.05
CA ALA A 369 -9.25 -19.41 7.64
C ALA A 369 -8.68 -20.37 6.58
N GLU A 370 -9.37 -20.55 5.46
CA GLU A 370 -8.91 -21.39 4.36
C GLU A 370 -7.66 -20.81 3.67
N PHE A 371 -7.62 -19.48 3.47
CA PHE A 371 -6.48 -18.78 2.89
C PHE A 371 -5.20 -19.02 3.70
N ILE A 372 -5.27 -18.90 5.02
CA ILE A 372 -4.14 -19.18 5.93
C ILE A 372 -3.75 -20.66 5.86
N THR A 373 -4.75 -21.56 5.90
CA THR A 373 -4.53 -23.03 5.86
C THR A 373 -3.83 -23.48 4.57
N ARG A 374 -4.16 -22.85 3.43
CA ARG A 374 -3.55 -23.14 2.13
C ARG A 374 -2.21 -22.41 1.89
N GLY A 375 -1.63 -21.82 2.93
CA GLY A 375 -0.31 -21.16 2.87
C GLY A 375 -0.35 -19.76 2.25
N GLY A 376 -1.48 -19.06 2.34
CA GLY A 376 -1.68 -17.72 1.79
C GLY A 376 -0.71 -16.69 2.36
N ILE A 377 -0.43 -16.74 3.67
CA ILE A 377 0.55 -15.85 4.33
C ILE A 377 1.94 -15.98 3.68
N GLN A 378 2.41 -17.21 3.47
CA GLN A 378 3.70 -17.48 2.86
C GLN A 378 3.76 -17.00 1.40
N ARG A 379 2.64 -17.01 0.68
CA ARG A 379 2.57 -16.45 -0.67
C ARG A 379 2.61 -14.92 -0.65
N LEU A 380 1.91 -14.26 0.28
CA LEU A 380 2.00 -12.81 0.45
C LEU A 380 3.44 -12.36 0.72
N LEU A 381 4.16 -13.11 1.56
CA LEU A 381 5.56 -12.81 1.89
C LEU A 381 6.53 -12.91 0.70
N LYS A 382 6.17 -13.64 -0.36
CA LYS A 382 7.00 -13.80 -1.58
C LYS A 382 6.89 -12.62 -2.55
N ILE A 383 5.89 -11.76 -2.38
CA ILE A 383 5.72 -10.58 -3.24
C ILE A 383 6.92 -9.64 -3.03
N HIS A 384 7.50 -9.19 -4.13
CA HIS A 384 8.72 -8.40 -4.12
C HIS A 384 8.51 -7.03 -3.47
N ARG A 385 9.52 -6.59 -2.71
CA ARG A 385 9.62 -5.25 -2.11
C ARG A 385 10.82 -4.54 -2.76
N PRO A 386 10.71 -3.32 -3.30
CA PRO A 386 9.51 -2.48 -3.43
C PRO A 386 8.65 -2.85 -4.66
N SER A 387 7.33 -2.82 -4.53
CA SER A 387 6.38 -2.93 -5.65
C SER A 387 5.02 -2.36 -5.27
N ILE A 388 4.22 -1.92 -6.25
CA ILE A 388 2.83 -1.49 -6.03
C ILE A 388 1.98 -2.61 -5.40
N ALA A 389 2.28 -3.88 -5.73
CA ALA A 389 1.63 -5.04 -5.11
C ALA A 389 1.90 -5.13 -3.60
N ALA A 390 3.06 -4.65 -3.10
CA ALA A 390 3.34 -4.62 -1.66
C ALA A 390 2.34 -3.76 -0.88
N THR A 391 1.78 -2.72 -1.49
CA THR A 391 0.69 -1.93 -0.90
C THR A 391 -0.58 -2.76 -0.74
N GLY A 392 -0.93 -3.60 -1.72
CA GLY A 392 -2.01 -4.57 -1.59
C GLY A 392 -1.76 -5.62 -0.49
N VAL A 393 -0.49 -6.03 -0.29
CA VAL A 393 -0.11 -6.92 0.81
C VAL A 393 -0.37 -6.28 2.18
N SER A 394 -0.06 -5.00 2.33
CA SER A 394 -0.32 -4.25 3.58
C SER A 394 -1.80 -4.30 3.95
N LEU A 395 -2.68 -4.12 2.95
CA LEU A 395 -4.12 -4.18 3.10
C LEU A 395 -4.57 -5.58 3.51
N CYS A 396 -4.06 -6.63 2.85
CA CYS A 396 -4.37 -8.02 3.21
C CYS A 396 -3.97 -8.37 4.66
N PHE A 397 -2.78 -7.95 5.12
CA PHE A 397 -2.36 -8.17 6.50
C PHE A 397 -3.29 -7.48 7.50
N TYR A 398 -3.68 -6.24 7.23
CA TYR A 398 -4.65 -5.52 8.05
C TYR A 398 -6.01 -6.25 8.11
N TYR A 399 -6.55 -6.72 7.00
CA TYR A 399 -7.83 -7.44 7.01
C TYR A 399 -7.76 -8.82 7.69
N ILE A 400 -6.60 -9.49 7.66
CA ILE A 400 -6.39 -10.72 8.45
C ILE A 400 -6.53 -10.43 9.95
N THR A 401 -6.05 -9.27 10.41
CA THR A 401 -6.12 -8.91 11.84
C THR A 401 -7.50 -8.44 12.30
N TYR A 402 -8.40 -8.19 11.36
CA TYR A 402 -9.79 -7.83 11.64
C TYR A 402 -10.56 -8.94 12.37
N PHE A 403 -10.23 -10.22 12.09
CA PHE A 403 -10.82 -11.36 12.79
C PHE A 403 -9.83 -12.04 13.74
N GLU A 404 -10.29 -12.21 14.97
CA GLU A 404 -9.52 -12.88 16.01
C GLU A 404 -9.13 -14.33 15.64
N ASP A 405 -10.06 -15.14 15.11
CA ASP A 405 -9.76 -16.53 14.69
C ASP A 405 -8.71 -16.58 13.58
N ALA A 406 -8.77 -15.66 12.60
CA ALA A 406 -7.76 -15.59 11.54
C ALA A 406 -6.40 -15.18 12.10
N THR A 407 -6.37 -14.18 12.98
CA THR A 407 -5.13 -13.72 13.63
C THR A 407 -4.51 -14.81 14.50
N GLU A 408 -5.32 -15.55 15.26
CA GLU A 408 -4.89 -16.70 16.04
C GLU A 408 -4.26 -17.76 15.16
N ARG A 409 -4.93 -18.15 14.07
CA ARG A 409 -4.40 -19.11 13.10
C ARG A 409 -3.08 -18.65 12.48
N MET A 410 -2.97 -17.37 12.13
CA MET A 410 -1.71 -16.79 11.66
C MET A 410 -0.61 -16.95 12.73
N CYS A 411 -0.90 -16.63 14.00
CA CYS A 411 0.04 -16.75 15.11
C CYS A 411 0.41 -18.20 15.48
N MET A 412 -0.27 -19.20 14.89
CA MET A 412 0.07 -20.63 15.01
C MET A 412 1.06 -21.09 13.93
N LEU A 413 1.40 -20.24 12.95
CA LEU A 413 2.40 -20.54 11.93
C LEU A 413 3.82 -20.67 12.55
N PRO A 414 4.76 -21.33 11.84
CA PRO A 414 6.14 -21.44 12.31
C PRO A 414 6.78 -20.07 12.57
N GLU A 415 7.61 -19.98 13.60
CA GLU A 415 8.23 -18.73 14.05
C GLU A 415 9.02 -18.02 12.94
N HIS A 416 9.71 -18.74 12.06
CA HIS A 416 10.41 -18.14 10.92
C HIS A 416 9.46 -17.41 9.96
N VAL A 417 8.24 -17.91 9.76
CA VAL A 417 7.21 -17.24 8.94
C VAL A 417 6.74 -15.97 9.64
N LEU A 418 6.49 -16.05 10.95
CA LEU A 418 6.07 -14.89 11.75
C LEU A 418 7.15 -13.81 11.81
N SER A 419 8.42 -14.20 11.88
CA SER A 419 9.56 -13.27 11.81
C SER A 419 9.57 -12.51 10.48
N GLU A 420 9.27 -13.19 9.37
CA GLU A 420 9.10 -12.54 8.06
C GLU A 420 7.86 -11.64 7.98
N VAL A 421 6.73 -12.04 8.59
CA VAL A 421 5.51 -11.18 8.68
C VAL A 421 5.81 -9.87 9.40
N VAL A 422 6.48 -9.94 10.55
CA VAL A 422 6.88 -8.74 11.31
C VAL A 422 7.87 -7.91 10.51
N SER A 423 8.87 -8.54 9.88
CA SER A 423 9.85 -7.83 9.03
C SER A 423 9.21 -7.14 7.83
N TYR A 424 8.21 -7.77 7.20
CA TYR A 424 7.46 -7.19 6.09
C TYR A 424 6.70 -5.95 6.55
N ASN A 425 5.94 -6.05 7.65
CA ASN A 425 5.14 -4.92 8.15
C ASN A 425 6.01 -3.77 8.68
N LEU A 426 7.18 -4.05 9.28
CA LEU A 426 8.14 -3.01 9.64
C LEU A 426 8.72 -2.31 8.42
N TRP A 427 9.06 -3.05 7.34
CA TRP A 427 9.49 -2.46 6.08
C TRP A 427 8.40 -1.59 5.45
N LEU A 428 7.13 -2.04 5.46
CA LEU A 428 5.99 -1.25 4.99
C LEU A 428 5.85 0.07 5.74
N MET A 429 6.10 0.07 7.05
CA MET A 429 6.00 1.26 7.90
C MET A 429 7.12 2.29 7.64
N GLU A 430 8.33 1.82 7.30
CA GLU A 430 9.50 2.68 7.09
C GLU A 430 9.66 3.16 5.63
N CYS A 431 9.26 2.33 4.64
CA CYS A 431 9.69 2.51 3.24
C CYS A 431 8.57 2.52 2.19
N SER A 432 7.29 2.42 2.58
CA SER A 432 6.16 2.33 1.63
C SER A 432 5.31 3.60 1.60
N HIS A 433 4.31 3.64 0.70
CA HIS A 433 3.32 4.71 0.61
C HIS A 433 2.54 4.91 1.93
N ASP A 434 1.96 6.09 2.12
CA ASP A 434 1.29 6.48 3.37
C ASP A 434 0.13 5.56 3.76
N SER A 435 -0.67 5.09 2.80
CA SER A 435 -1.72 4.09 3.02
C SER A 435 -1.13 2.80 3.60
N SER A 436 -0.02 2.32 3.06
CA SER A 436 0.65 1.09 3.48
C SER A 436 1.22 1.21 4.89
N ARG A 437 1.79 2.38 5.21
CA ARG A 437 2.29 2.71 6.56
C ARG A 437 1.16 2.67 7.57
N CYS A 438 0.00 3.23 7.21
CA CYS A 438 -1.21 3.20 8.03
C CYS A 438 -1.73 1.77 8.25
N HIS A 439 -1.81 0.94 7.19
CA HIS A 439 -2.23 -0.47 7.32
C HIS A 439 -1.27 -1.28 8.18
N ALA A 440 0.05 -1.08 8.05
CA ALA A 440 1.03 -1.74 8.91
C ALA A 440 0.86 -1.34 10.39
N CYS A 441 0.57 -0.06 10.68
CA CYS A 441 0.28 0.39 12.04
C CYS A 441 -0.98 -0.28 12.60
N LEU A 442 -2.05 -0.37 11.80
CA LEU A 442 -3.28 -1.06 12.18
C LEU A 442 -3.04 -2.55 12.44
N PHE A 443 -2.28 -3.22 11.58
CA PHE A 443 -1.86 -4.61 11.75
C PHE A 443 -1.18 -4.83 13.10
N PHE A 444 -0.17 -4.01 13.43
CA PHE A 444 0.56 -4.15 14.69
C PHE A 444 -0.33 -3.84 15.90
N SER A 445 -1.10 -2.75 15.86
CA SER A 445 -2.04 -2.37 16.92
C SER A 445 -2.98 -3.52 17.29
N GLN A 446 -3.53 -4.21 16.28
CA GLN A 446 -4.44 -5.34 16.46
C GLN A 446 -3.72 -6.66 16.84
N SER A 447 -2.44 -6.80 16.46
CA SER A 447 -1.66 -8.03 16.67
C SER A 447 -0.84 -8.04 17.96
N PHE A 448 -0.57 -6.89 18.60
CA PHE A 448 0.21 -6.85 19.84
C PHE A 448 -0.31 -7.75 20.97
N PRO A 449 -1.62 -7.99 21.13
CA PRO A 449 -2.09 -8.91 22.16
C PRO A 449 -1.54 -10.34 22.02
N TYR A 450 -1.06 -10.74 20.84
CA TYR A 450 -0.42 -12.02 20.59
C TYR A 450 1.08 -11.94 20.88
N LYS A 451 1.52 -12.68 21.91
CA LYS A 451 2.85 -12.52 22.51
C LYS A 451 4.01 -12.76 21.54
N ILE A 452 3.83 -13.69 20.59
CA ILE A 452 4.86 -13.99 19.58
C ILE A 452 5.10 -12.81 18.64
N ILE A 453 4.04 -12.08 18.25
CA ILE A 453 4.16 -10.90 17.41
C ILE A 453 4.84 -9.77 18.18
N LEU A 454 4.43 -9.53 19.43
CA LEU A 454 5.06 -8.53 20.29
C LEU A 454 6.55 -8.82 20.50
N HIS A 455 6.91 -10.07 20.82
CA HIS A 455 8.30 -10.47 21.01
C HIS A 455 9.15 -10.24 19.75
N LEU A 456 8.68 -10.67 18.58
CA LEU A 456 9.38 -10.48 17.31
C LEU A 456 9.48 -9.00 16.91
N PHE A 457 8.47 -8.20 17.28
CA PHE A 457 8.48 -6.76 17.08
C PHE A 457 9.55 -6.09 17.93
N ASP A 458 9.67 -6.45 19.21
CA ASP A 458 10.73 -5.98 20.11
C ASP A 458 12.12 -6.37 19.62
N GLU A 459 12.30 -7.62 19.21
CA GLU A 459 13.56 -8.15 18.71
C GLU A 459 14.06 -7.39 17.47
N LYS A 460 13.14 -6.86 16.66
CA LYS A 460 13.41 -6.13 15.42
C LYS A 460 13.38 -4.61 15.59
N ASP A 461 13.47 -4.09 16.82
CA ASP A 461 13.50 -2.66 17.12
C ASP A 461 12.24 -1.92 16.58
N GLY A 462 11.09 -2.59 16.63
CA GLY A 462 9.85 -2.08 16.04
C GLY A 462 9.33 -0.79 16.67
N LEU A 463 9.57 -0.58 17.97
CA LEU A 463 9.16 0.66 18.65
C LEU A 463 9.85 1.88 18.03
N ARG A 464 11.12 1.76 17.61
CA ARG A 464 11.80 2.82 16.87
C ARG A 464 11.08 3.13 15.56
N CYS A 465 10.61 2.11 14.82
CA CYS A 465 9.88 2.32 13.58
C CYS A 465 8.57 3.10 13.81
N LEU A 466 7.81 2.76 14.86
CA LEU A 466 6.60 3.51 15.24
C LEU A 466 6.92 4.97 15.58
N ILE A 467 7.91 5.21 16.44
CA ILE A 467 8.26 6.58 16.83
C ILE A 467 8.80 7.39 15.65
N ASN A 468 9.59 6.77 14.76
CA ASN A 468 10.04 7.42 13.54
C ASN A 468 8.87 7.82 12.64
N ALA A 469 7.84 6.97 12.51
CA ALA A 469 6.69 7.22 11.64
C ALA A 469 5.91 8.48 12.04
N ILE A 470 5.89 8.83 13.33
CA ILE A 470 5.26 10.06 13.84
C ILE A 470 6.24 11.24 13.93
N SER A 471 7.51 11.01 14.28
CA SER A 471 8.48 12.10 14.46
C SER A 471 8.82 12.84 13.17
N THR A 472 8.65 12.21 12.00
CA THR A 472 8.90 12.82 10.69
C THR A 472 7.73 13.63 10.18
N LEU A 473 6.58 13.63 10.86
CA LEU A 473 5.42 14.39 10.43
C LEU A 473 5.69 15.88 10.63
N SER A 474 5.59 16.65 9.54
CA SER A 474 5.84 18.09 9.54
C SER A 474 4.93 18.90 10.49
N ILE A 475 3.79 18.37 10.94
CA ILE A 475 2.92 18.95 11.99
C ILE A 475 3.65 19.07 13.34
N LEU A 476 4.70 18.28 13.55
CA LEU A 476 5.58 18.33 14.72
C LEU A 476 6.88 19.13 14.46
N THR A 477 7.09 19.65 13.24
CA THR A 477 8.32 20.36 12.83
C THR A 477 8.05 21.84 12.57
N GLN A 478 9.00 22.71 12.93
CA GLN A 478 8.84 24.18 12.92
C GLN A 478 8.71 24.80 11.51
N ASP A 479 9.18 24.10 10.47
CA ASP A 479 9.26 24.60 9.09
C ASP A 479 8.06 24.21 8.20
N GLY A 480 7.14 23.35 8.71
CA GLY A 480 6.18 22.62 7.87
C GLY A 480 4.74 23.14 7.83
N GLN A 481 4.30 23.89 8.84
CA GLN A 481 2.87 24.22 8.98
C GLN A 481 2.35 25.29 8.01
N GLY A 482 3.23 26.09 7.39
CA GLY A 482 2.81 27.23 6.56
C GLY A 482 2.45 26.90 5.10
N ASN A 483 2.83 25.74 4.58
CA ASN A 483 2.74 25.41 3.14
C ASN A 483 1.92 24.15 2.82
N ALA A 484 1.46 23.41 3.81
CA ALA A 484 0.71 22.17 3.60
C ALA A 484 -0.75 22.46 3.24
N SER A 485 -1.30 21.70 2.29
CA SER A 485 -2.73 21.71 1.97
C SER A 485 -3.57 21.09 3.09
N ASP A 486 -4.86 21.43 3.15
CA ASP A 486 -5.78 20.85 4.15
C ASP A 486 -5.83 19.31 4.08
N ASP A 487 -5.75 18.74 2.88
CA ASP A 487 -5.74 17.29 2.67
C ASP A 487 -4.46 16.65 3.23
N GLU A 488 -3.29 17.27 3.00
CA GLU A 488 -2.01 16.80 3.57
C GLU A 488 -2.03 16.89 5.10
N LEU A 489 -2.50 18.01 5.65
CA LEU A 489 -2.66 18.17 7.11
C LEU A 489 -3.58 17.11 7.69
N HIS A 490 -4.68 16.77 7.00
CA HIS A 490 -5.58 15.71 7.41
C HIS A 490 -4.89 14.34 7.43
N GLN A 491 -4.17 13.99 6.37
CA GLN A 491 -3.42 12.73 6.26
C GLN A 491 -2.37 12.60 7.37
N MET A 492 -1.67 13.69 7.69
CA MET A 492 -0.67 13.68 8.75
C MET A 492 -1.28 13.53 10.14
N ARG A 493 -2.40 14.21 10.42
CA ARG A 493 -3.15 14.03 11.68
C ARG A 493 -3.68 12.60 11.80
N GLN A 494 -4.13 12.01 10.70
CA GLN A 494 -4.54 10.61 10.64
C GLN A 494 -3.39 9.65 10.92
N ALA A 495 -2.22 9.87 10.32
CA ALA A 495 -1.02 9.08 10.60
C ALA A 495 -0.62 9.18 12.08
N ALA A 496 -0.62 10.40 12.64
CA ALA A 496 -0.35 10.61 14.07
C ALA A 496 -1.32 9.84 14.97
N ARG A 497 -2.63 9.86 14.66
CA ARG A 497 -3.64 9.10 15.39
C ARG A 497 -3.36 7.60 15.38
N LEU A 498 -3.15 7.03 14.19
CA LEU A 498 -2.95 5.58 14.03
C LEU A 498 -1.66 5.08 14.68
N VAL A 499 -0.56 5.83 14.54
CA VAL A 499 0.72 5.50 15.17
C VAL A 499 0.60 5.62 16.70
N THR A 500 -0.03 6.67 17.21
CA THR A 500 -0.22 6.86 18.65
C THR A 500 -1.07 5.73 19.26
N GLU A 501 -2.12 5.31 18.57
CA GLU A 501 -2.94 4.16 18.97
C GLU A 501 -2.13 2.85 18.98
N ALA A 502 -1.27 2.63 17.99
CA ALA A 502 -0.37 1.47 17.99
C ALA A 502 0.62 1.50 19.16
N VAL A 503 1.21 2.65 19.47
CA VAL A 503 2.07 2.82 20.66
C VAL A 503 1.29 2.58 21.95
N ARG A 504 0.05 3.07 22.04
CA ARG A 504 -0.84 2.80 23.18
C ARG A 504 -1.08 1.31 23.37
N LYS A 505 -1.45 0.58 22.30
CA LYS A 505 -1.65 -0.87 22.36
C LYS A 505 -0.39 -1.64 22.72
N TYR A 506 0.75 -1.21 22.20
CA TYR A 506 2.05 -1.76 22.59
C TYR A 506 2.29 -1.64 24.12
N PHE A 507 2.10 -0.44 24.69
CA PHE A 507 2.27 -0.22 26.13
C PHE A 507 1.21 -0.92 26.98
N GLU A 508 -0.04 -0.99 26.51
CA GLU A 508 -1.14 -1.70 27.18
C GLU A 508 -0.75 -3.17 27.41
N VAL A 509 -0.28 -3.84 26.35
CA VAL A 509 0.12 -5.26 26.44
C VAL A 509 1.36 -5.44 27.32
N HIS A 510 2.38 -4.59 27.20
CA HIS A 510 3.55 -4.67 28.08
C HIS A 510 3.23 -4.43 29.56
N THR A 511 2.28 -3.54 29.84
CA THR A 511 1.82 -3.28 31.21
C THR A 511 1.14 -4.52 31.79
N ILE A 512 0.27 -5.17 31.02
CA ILE A 512 -0.38 -6.43 31.43
C ILE A 512 0.66 -7.51 31.72
N LEU A 513 1.63 -7.70 30.81
CA LEU A 513 2.68 -8.71 30.97
C LEU A 513 3.57 -8.42 32.19
N LYS A 514 3.92 -7.16 32.42
CA LYS A 514 4.77 -6.78 33.55
C LYS A 514 4.02 -6.89 34.88
N ALA A 515 2.73 -6.57 34.90
CA ALA A 515 1.89 -6.71 36.09
C ALA A 515 1.78 -8.19 36.48
N ASP A 516 1.49 -9.08 35.53
CA ASP A 516 1.43 -10.52 35.78
C ASP A 516 2.75 -11.08 36.34
N GLU A 517 3.90 -10.64 35.80
CA GLU A 517 5.22 -10.98 36.34
C GLU A 517 5.36 -10.54 37.81
N LEU A 518 4.99 -9.29 38.12
CA LEU A 518 5.09 -8.74 39.48
C LEU A 518 4.13 -9.42 40.46
N ARG A 519 2.89 -9.74 40.06
CA ARG A 519 1.93 -10.51 40.89
C ARG A 519 2.50 -11.88 41.23
N CYS A 520 3.08 -12.57 40.25
CA CYS A 520 3.71 -13.88 40.48
C CYS A 520 4.89 -13.82 41.46
N LEU A 521 5.64 -12.73 41.45
CA LEU A 521 6.80 -12.54 42.33
C LEU A 521 6.41 -12.15 43.75
N HIS A 522 5.36 -11.33 43.95
CA HIS A 522 5.09 -10.68 45.23
C HIS A 522 3.81 -11.14 45.94
N LEU A 523 2.78 -11.58 45.22
CA LEU A 523 1.46 -11.86 45.80
C LEU A 523 1.24 -13.33 46.15
N HIS A 524 2.22 -14.22 45.92
CA HIS A 524 2.10 -15.68 46.14
C HIS A 524 0.84 -16.31 45.52
N ASP A 525 0.21 -15.64 44.56
CA ASP A 525 -0.93 -16.15 43.79
C ASP A 525 -0.34 -17.15 42.77
N GLY A 526 -0.19 -18.38 43.23
CA GLY A 526 0.63 -19.41 42.61
C GLY A 526 0.08 -19.91 41.28
N ARG A 527 0.35 -19.15 40.21
CA ARG A 527 0.53 -19.52 38.79
C ARG A 527 0.16 -18.31 37.94
N SER A 528 1.07 -17.87 37.08
CA SER A 528 0.75 -16.89 36.04
C SER A 528 -0.40 -17.42 35.18
N SER A 529 -1.53 -16.71 35.18
CA SER A 529 -2.67 -17.03 34.31
C SER A 529 -2.31 -16.85 32.83
N LEU A 530 -1.28 -16.05 32.55
CA LEU A 530 -0.85 -15.74 31.20
C LEU A 530 0.26 -16.65 30.71
N LYS A 531 1.10 -17.28 31.55
CA LYS A 531 2.32 -18.00 31.12
C LYS A 531 2.05 -19.14 30.14
N GLU A 532 0.91 -19.81 30.25
CA GLU A 532 0.49 -20.86 29.29
C GLU A 532 -0.28 -20.30 28.08
N SER A 533 -0.82 -19.08 28.18
CA SER A 533 -1.55 -18.43 27.09
C SER A 533 -0.62 -17.80 26.06
N LYS A 534 -0.97 -17.98 24.78
CA LYS A 534 -0.30 -17.34 23.63
C LYS A 534 -0.68 -15.87 23.44
N SER A 535 -1.74 -15.42 24.12
CA SER A 535 -2.31 -14.08 24.01
C SER A 535 -2.61 -13.48 25.38
N VAL A 536 -2.58 -12.15 25.50
CA VAL A 536 -3.00 -11.44 26.72
C VAL A 536 -4.50 -11.13 26.78
N LYS A 537 -5.26 -11.42 25.72
CA LYS A 537 -6.70 -11.10 25.63
C LYS A 537 -7.56 -11.76 26.72
N GLY A 538 -7.09 -12.85 27.32
CA GLY A 538 -7.73 -13.50 28.47
C GLY A 538 -7.45 -12.83 29.82
N CYS A 539 -6.81 -11.66 29.87
CA CYS A 539 -6.55 -10.92 31.10
C CYS A 539 -7.86 -10.54 31.78
N LYS A 540 -7.98 -10.84 33.07
CA LYS A 540 -9.17 -10.53 33.89
C LYS A 540 -9.11 -9.17 34.58
N TYR A 541 -7.93 -8.57 34.63
CA TYR A 541 -7.68 -7.31 35.33
C TYR A 541 -7.80 -6.13 34.36
N SER A 542 -8.36 -5.02 34.84
CA SER A 542 -8.41 -3.77 34.10
C SER A 542 -7.00 -3.20 33.89
N LEU A 543 -6.85 -2.26 32.96
CA LEU A 543 -5.58 -1.58 32.75
C LEU A 543 -5.13 -0.84 34.03
N GLU A 544 -6.07 -0.18 34.72
CA GLU A 544 -5.83 0.53 35.99
C GLU A 544 -5.30 -0.42 37.07
N GLU A 545 -5.94 -1.57 37.27
CA GLU A 545 -5.49 -2.58 38.25
C GLU A 545 -4.10 -3.15 37.92
N ASN A 546 -3.74 -3.23 36.62
CA ASN A 546 -2.39 -3.60 36.22
C ASN A 546 -1.38 -2.48 36.51
N MET A 547 -1.75 -1.23 36.28
CA MET A 547 -0.92 -0.07 36.59
C MET A 547 -0.69 0.09 38.09
N ASP A 548 -1.69 -0.15 38.93
CA ASP A 548 -1.58 -0.12 40.40
C ASP A 548 -0.53 -1.12 40.90
N VAL A 549 -0.53 -2.34 40.35
CA VAL A 549 0.49 -3.36 40.65
C VAL A 549 1.89 -2.88 40.26
N LEU A 550 2.04 -2.20 39.11
CA LEU A 550 3.33 -1.62 38.74
C LEU A 550 3.72 -0.49 39.69
N LEU A 551 2.80 0.39 40.08
CA LEU A 551 3.08 1.47 41.04
C LEU A 551 3.52 0.93 42.41
N GLU A 552 2.93 -0.17 42.86
CA GLU A 552 3.24 -0.77 44.16
C GLU A 552 4.55 -1.59 44.14
N PHE A 553 4.78 -2.37 43.09
CA PHE A 553 5.85 -3.39 43.09
C PHE A 553 6.99 -3.14 42.09
N LEU A 554 6.89 -2.16 41.17
CA LEU A 554 7.98 -1.87 40.22
C LEU A 554 9.14 -1.17 40.95
N PRO A 555 10.36 -1.75 40.94
CA PRO A 555 11.48 -1.12 41.64
C PRO A 555 11.85 0.25 41.04
N PRO A 556 12.27 1.25 41.84
CA PRO A 556 12.65 2.57 41.34
C PRO A 556 13.79 2.57 40.30
N LYS A 557 14.64 1.53 40.32
CA LYS A 557 15.72 1.30 39.35
C LYS A 557 15.39 0.19 38.35
N SER A 558 14.11 -0.06 38.09
CA SER A 558 13.67 -1.10 37.16
C SER A 558 14.19 -0.85 35.75
N ASN A 559 14.61 -1.93 35.09
CA ASN A 559 15.00 -1.93 33.70
C ASN A 559 13.82 -2.33 32.80
N TRP A 560 12.69 -1.61 32.93
CA TRP A 560 11.52 -1.88 32.08
C TRP A 560 11.82 -1.42 30.65
N ALA A 561 12.18 -2.38 29.79
CA ALA A 561 12.72 -2.12 28.45
C ALA A 561 11.82 -1.24 27.56
N PRO A 562 10.49 -1.43 27.49
CA PRO A 562 9.60 -0.59 26.70
C PRO A 562 9.68 0.90 27.06
N GLU A 563 9.66 1.21 28.35
CA GLU A 563 9.75 2.58 28.85
C GLU A 563 11.13 3.20 28.61
N ILE A 564 12.21 2.45 28.84
CA ILE A 564 13.57 2.89 28.50
C ILE A 564 13.71 3.22 27.02
N ALA A 565 13.17 2.36 26.15
CA ALA A 565 13.24 2.55 24.71
C ALA A 565 12.45 3.80 24.28
N LEU A 566 11.23 3.98 24.76
CA LEU A 566 10.42 5.17 24.46
C LEU A 566 11.11 6.47 24.89
N HIS A 567 11.73 6.48 26.08
CA HIS A 567 12.54 7.62 26.54
C HIS A 567 13.70 7.94 25.60
N LYS A 568 14.48 6.92 25.22
CA LYS A 568 15.63 7.09 24.33
C LYS A 568 15.25 7.59 22.95
N LEU A 569 14.07 7.21 22.47
CA LEU A 569 13.52 7.62 21.18
C LEU A 569 12.87 9.01 21.22
N GLY A 570 12.80 9.67 22.39
CA GLY A 570 12.07 10.93 22.55
C GLY A 570 10.55 10.77 22.46
N GLY A 571 10.03 9.54 22.50
CA GLY A 571 8.61 9.25 22.33
C GLY A 571 7.73 9.89 23.39
N VAL A 572 8.20 9.98 24.64
CA VAL A 572 7.46 10.67 25.72
C VAL A 572 7.25 12.15 25.39
N LEU A 573 8.25 12.83 24.83
CA LEU A 573 8.13 14.23 24.39
C LEU A 573 7.14 14.36 23.23
N ILE A 574 7.19 13.44 22.26
CA ILE A 574 6.24 13.42 21.14
C ILE A 574 4.80 13.29 21.65
N MET A 575 4.53 12.40 22.60
CA MET A 575 3.20 12.28 23.20
C MET A 575 2.74 13.57 23.87
N CYS A 576 3.62 14.25 24.62
CA CYS A 576 3.32 15.55 25.19
C CYS A 576 3.06 16.62 24.12
N SER A 577 3.85 16.64 23.04
CA SER A 577 3.67 17.58 21.92
C SER A 577 2.34 17.38 21.21
N LEU A 578 1.90 16.14 20.97
CA LEU A 578 0.60 15.87 20.37
C LEU A 578 -0.55 16.40 21.23
N VAL A 579 -0.48 16.21 22.55
CA VAL A 579 -1.48 16.74 23.48
C VAL A 579 -1.48 18.28 23.44
N ALA A 580 -0.29 18.90 23.45
CA ALA A 580 -0.16 20.36 23.43
C ALA A 580 -0.62 21.00 22.11
N LEU A 581 -0.41 20.35 20.97
CA LEU A 581 -0.83 20.82 19.64
C LEU A 581 -2.31 20.53 19.35
N SER A 582 -2.93 19.60 20.08
CA SER A 582 -4.32 19.19 19.86
C SER A 582 -5.36 20.33 19.85
N PRO A 583 -5.21 21.45 20.60
CA PRO A 583 -6.15 22.57 20.50
C PRO A 583 -6.28 23.13 19.08
N GLU A 584 -5.25 23.06 18.25
CA GLU A 584 -5.25 23.56 16.87
C GLU A 584 -5.97 22.61 15.89
N TRP A 585 -6.41 21.45 16.35
CA TRP A 585 -6.99 20.39 15.52
C TRP A 585 -8.52 20.36 15.60
N ASP A 586 -9.18 21.48 15.86
CA ASP A 586 -10.64 21.54 16.10
C ASP A 586 -11.50 20.97 14.96
N ALA A 587 -11.04 21.05 13.71
CA ALA A 587 -11.75 20.50 12.55
C ALA A 587 -11.49 18.99 12.32
N TYR A 588 -10.55 18.36 13.05
CA TYR A 588 -10.17 16.97 12.85
C TYR A 588 -10.93 16.05 13.82
N GLN A 589 -11.79 15.18 13.28
CA GLN A 589 -12.64 14.28 14.06
C GLN A 589 -11.84 13.33 14.97
N GLY A 590 -10.65 12.90 14.54
CA GLY A 590 -9.78 12.00 15.31
C GLY A 590 -8.95 12.65 16.42
N LYS A 591 -9.17 13.94 16.70
CA LYS A 591 -8.46 14.69 17.76
C LYS A 591 -8.62 14.02 19.12
N GLY A 592 -9.86 13.67 19.50
CA GLY A 592 -10.16 13.05 20.80
C GLY A 592 -9.40 11.74 21.00
N ASP A 593 -9.49 10.83 20.04
CA ASP A 593 -8.78 9.54 20.06
C ASP A 593 -7.26 9.72 20.20
N THR A 594 -6.69 10.68 19.46
CA THR A 594 -5.24 10.94 19.49
C THR A 594 -4.79 11.41 20.88
N VAL A 595 -5.53 12.36 21.48
CA VAL A 595 -5.21 12.89 22.81
C VAL A 595 -5.38 11.82 23.88
N MET A 596 -6.49 11.07 23.86
CA MET A 596 -6.71 9.96 24.80
C MET A 596 -5.57 8.94 24.69
N ALA A 597 -5.21 8.54 23.47
CA ALA A 597 -4.16 7.55 23.27
C ALA A 597 -2.78 8.03 23.74
N ALA A 598 -2.43 9.29 23.48
CA ALA A 598 -1.19 9.89 23.97
C ALA A 598 -1.17 9.96 25.50
N LEU A 599 -2.27 10.36 26.14
CA LEU A 599 -2.39 10.41 27.60
C LEU A 599 -2.31 9.03 28.25
N ASP A 600 -2.93 8.01 27.65
CA ASP A 600 -2.84 6.63 28.13
C ASP A 600 -1.39 6.10 28.09
N VAL A 601 -0.66 6.38 27.00
CA VAL A 601 0.78 6.06 26.91
C VAL A 601 1.57 6.73 28.02
N LEU A 602 1.32 8.04 28.24
CA LEU A 602 1.99 8.81 29.29
C LEU A 602 1.66 8.25 30.69
N ALA A 603 0.40 7.90 30.94
CA ALA A 603 -0.05 7.33 32.21
C ALA A 603 0.61 5.97 32.48
N MET A 604 0.64 5.07 31.50
CA MET A 604 1.32 3.77 31.62
C MET A 604 2.83 3.92 31.84
N CYS A 605 3.46 4.93 31.23
CA CYS A 605 4.89 5.21 31.47
C CYS A 605 5.14 5.84 32.84
N ALA A 606 4.20 6.62 33.38
CA ALA A 606 4.30 7.34 34.65
C ALA A 606 4.34 6.42 35.89
N VAL A 607 4.13 5.11 35.73
CA VAL A 607 4.41 4.13 36.80
C VAL A 607 5.92 4.00 37.09
N SER A 608 6.78 4.46 36.18
CA SER A 608 8.23 4.48 36.34
C SER A 608 8.73 5.80 36.94
N HIS A 609 9.72 5.71 37.84
CA HIS A 609 10.32 6.90 38.45
C HIS A 609 11.00 7.83 37.43
N ARG A 610 11.58 7.28 36.36
CA ARG A 610 12.22 8.06 35.28
C ARG A 610 11.21 8.97 34.57
N THR A 611 10.05 8.42 34.21
CA THR A 611 9.00 9.20 33.55
C THR A 611 8.41 10.24 34.50
N GLN A 612 8.18 9.90 35.77
CA GLN A 612 7.73 10.86 36.78
C GLN A 612 8.67 12.06 36.90
N LEU A 613 9.98 11.81 37.00
CA LEU A 613 10.98 12.88 37.06
C LEU A 613 11.00 13.74 35.80
N MET A 614 10.84 13.14 34.63
CA MET A 614 10.79 13.88 33.37
C MET A 614 9.55 14.79 33.30
N LEU A 615 8.36 14.26 33.63
CA LEU A 615 7.10 15.01 33.60
C LEU A 615 7.02 16.09 34.70
N ALA A 616 7.76 15.92 35.80
CA ALA A 616 7.87 16.92 36.86
C ALA A 616 8.77 18.11 36.49
N ASN A 617 9.62 17.97 35.46
CA ASN A 617 10.45 19.06 34.96
C ASN A 617 9.69 19.92 33.95
N THR A 618 10.14 21.16 33.75
CA THR A 618 9.62 22.00 32.66
C THR A 618 9.96 21.35 31.32
N LEU A 619 8.94 20.90 30.60
CA LEU A 619 9.10 20.39 29.25
C LEU A 619 9.11 21.56 28.27
N GLU A 620 10.18 21.68 27.49
CA GLU A 620 10.20 22.59 26.34
C GLU A 620 9.46 21.90 25.19
N LEU A 621 8.20 22.30 24.99
CA LEU A 621 7.36 21.84 23.88
C LEU A 621 7.42 22.84 22.71
N HIS A 622 7.00 22.37 21.54
CA HIS A 622 6.87 23.18 20.32
C HIS A 622 5.91 24.38 20.55
N ASP A 623 6.15 25.50 19.86
CA ASP A 623 5.43 26.79 19.96
C ASP A 623 5.45 27.57 21.29
N ASN A 624 6.51 27.46 22.11
CA ASN A 624 6.61 28.18 23.39
C ASN A 624 5.44 27.87 24.36
N VAL A 625 4.69 26.78 24.13
CA VAL A 625 3.69 26.28 25.07
C VAL A 625 4.46 25.67 26.25
N ARG A 626 4.92 26.52 27.16
CA ARG A 626 5.39 26.11 28.48
C ARG A 626 4.17 25.59 29.22
N SER A 627 4.03 24.27 29.31
CA SER A 627 3.12 23.71 30.30
C SER A 627 3.69 24.03 31.68
N PRO A 628 3.03 24.85 32.51
CA PRO A 628 3.46 24.99 33.89
C PRO A 628 3.28 23.63 34.56
N VAL A 629 4.30 23.23 35.32
CA VAL A 629 4.32 22.04 36.18
C VAL A 629 2.91 21.81 36.77
N MET A 630 2.30 20.65 36.48
CA MET A 630 1.14 20.19 37.25
C MET A 630 1.63 20.08 38.71
N ARG A 631 1.28 21.08 39.53
CA ARG A 631 1.44 21.04 40.98
C ARG A 631 0.13 20.61 41.62
#